data_AF-A0A847NSZ2-F1
#
_entry.id   AF-A0A847NSZ2-F1
#
_cell.length_a   1.000
_cell.length_b   1.000
_cell.length_c   1.000
_cell.angle_alpha   90.00
_cell.angle_beta   90.00
_cell.angle_gamma   90.00
#
_symmetry.space_group_name_H-M   'P 1'
#
loop_
_entity.id
_entity.type
_entity.pdbx_description
1 polymer ?
#
loop_
_entity_poly.entity_id
_entity_poly.type
_entity_poly.pdbx_seq_one_letter_code
_entity_poly.pdbx_strand_id
1 'polypeptide(L)'
;MENNTHEYINGIIVEMKDAHLLTTKKVSDKHHTFGDLYLQRTVLFSIICNQNKDIAWKSKKHYDEVNDPMFNGDFVVGLNTPEGIMSYHIKLMYWDLFDVPEIPNAPKYDGYTPDEALLRLRSILPNDNQELSKNLILSKK
;
A
#
# COMPACT_ATOMS: atom_id res chain seq x y z
N MET A 1 2.77 -4.11 29.11
CA MET A 1 2.29 -2.73 29.39
C MET A 1 2.78 -1.72 28.34
N GLU A 2 3.30 -2.13 27.19
CA GLU A 2 3.87 -1.24 26.16
C GLU A 2 2.85 -0.71 25.12
N ASN A 3 1.60 -1.19 25.10
CA ASN A 3 0.64 -0.85 24.03
C ASN A 3 -0.13 0.47 24.19
N ASN A 4 -0.05 1.18 25.32
CA ASN A 4 -0.93 2.33 25.55
C ASN A 4 -0.41 3.64 24.91
N THR A 5 0.91 3.89 24.96
CA THR A 5 1.46 5.17 24.50
C THR A 5 1.38 5.35 22.97
N HIS A 6 1.65 4.30 22.19
CA HIS A 6 1.58 4.38 20.73
C HIS A 6 0.14 4.58 20.25
N GLU A 7 -0.82 3.86 20.84
CA GLU A 7 -2.25 4.04 20.56
C GLU A 7 -2.70 5.47 20.88
N TYR A 8 -2.28 6.00 22.04
CA TYR A 8 -2.58 7.37 22.44
C TYR A 8 -2.01 8.41 21.46
N ILE A 9 -0.73 8.29 21.08
CA ILE A 9 -0.10 9.20 20.11
C ILE A 9 -0.81 9.12 18.75
N ASN A 10 -1.12 7.91 18.28
CA ASN A 10 -1.86 7.73 17.03
C ASN A 10 -3.25 8.37 17.10
N GLY A 11 -3.94 8.26 18.24
CA GLY A 11 -5.20 8.95 18.50
C GLY A 11 -5.08 10.47 18.35
N ILE A 12 -4.05 11.08 18.96
CA ILE A 12 -3.79 12.52 18.82
C ILE A 12 -3.54 12.91 17.36
N ILE A 13 -2.72 12.14 16.64
CA ILE A 13 -2.40 12.44 15.23
C ILE A 13 -3.68 12.46 14.38
N VAL A 14 -4.59 11.50 14.60
CA VAL A 14 -5.88 11.43 13.91
C VAL A 14 -6.75 12.63 14.26
N GLU A 15 -6.92 12.92 15.57
CA GLU A 15 -7.73 14.05 16.03
C GLU A 15 -7.25 15.39 15.45
N MET A 16 -5.94 15.64 15.49
CA MET A 16 -5.37 16.88 14.96
C MET A 16 -5.46 16.96 13.43
N LYS A 17 -5.44 15.83 12.71
CA LYS A 17 -5.65 15.79 11.26
C LYS A 17 -7.10 16.12 10.92
N ASP A 18 -8.05 15.55 11.64
CA ASP A 18 -9.50 15.76 11.43
C ASP A 18 -9.91 17.19 11.80
N ALA A 19 -9.27 17.77 12.83
CA ALA A 19 -9.41 19.18 13.18
C ALA A 19 -8.65 20.14 12.21
N HIS A 20 -8.00 19.61 11.17
CA HIS A 20 -7.17 20.36 10.22
C HIS A 20 -6.03 21.17 10.85
N LEU A 21 -5.57 20.77 12.05
CA LEU A 21 -4.48 21.40 12.78
C LEU A 21 -3.10 20.89 12.36
N LEU A 22 -3.04 19.70 11.75
CA LEU A 22 -1.83 19.16 11.13
C LEU A 22 -2.11 18.41 9.83
N THR A 23 -1.05 18.18 9.06
CA THR A 23 -1.05 17.24 7.95
C THR A 23 -0.17 16.05 8.30
N THR A 24 -0.70 14.84 8.18
CA THR A 24 0.06 13.62 8.45
C THR A 24 1.30 13.51 7.56
N LYS A 25 1.29 14.15 6.38
CA LYS A 25 2.45 14.21 5.48
C LYS A 25 3.70 14.85 6.11
N LYS A 26 3.54 15.68 7.17
CA LYS A 26 4.66 16.34 7.86
C LYS A 26 5.06 15.65 9.18
N VAL A 27 4.31 14.65 9.63
CA VAL A 27 4.67 13.87 10.82
C VAL A 27 5.93 13.07 10.50
N SER A 28 6.91 13.10 11.39
CA SER A 28 8.24 12.56 11.16
C SER A 28 8.72 11.66 12.28
N ASP A 29 9.51 10.65 11.93
CA ASP A 29 10.25 9.78 12.84
C ASP A 29 11.71 10.24 13.08
N LYS A 30 12.04 11.50 12.72
CA LYS A 30 13.38 12.12 12.65
C LYS A 30 14.15 11.87 11.34
N HIS A 31 13.89 10.77 10.65
CA HIS A 31 14.61 10.40 9.42
C HIS A 31 13.78 10.71 8.17
N HIS A 32 12.48 10.42 8.23
CA HIS A 32 11.54 10.63 7.16
C HIS A 32 10.24 11.20 7.70
N THR A 33 9.49 11.87 6.83
CA THR A 33 8.08 12.14 7.06
C THR A 33 7.21 11.01 6.49
N PHE A 34 5.96 10.88 6.94
CA PHE A 34 5.01 9.97 6.27
C PHE A 34 4.79 10.35 4.81
N GLY A 35 4.94 11.63 4.46
CA GLY A 35 4.90 12.09 3.07
C GLY A 35 6.06 11.53 2.24
N ASP A 36 7.28 11.54 2.80
CA ASP A 36 8.47 10.99 2.13
C ASP A 36 8.33 9.49 1.91
N LEU A 37 7.93 8.76 2.95
CA LEU A 37 7.72 7.30 2.85
C LEU A 37 6.64 6.95 1.84
N TYR A 38 5.54 7.72 1.79
CA TYR A 38 4.50 7.54 0.80
C TYR A 38 5.01 7.75 -0.63
N LEU A 39 5.79 8.81 -0.88
CA LEU A 39 6.36 9.10 -2.19
C LEU A 39 7.36 8.02 -2.62
N GLN A 40 8.29 7.65 -1.72
CA GLN A 40 9.26 6.58 -1.99
C GLN A 40 8.57 5.27 -2.33
N ARG A 41 7.57 4.85 -1.54
CA ARG A 41 6.76 3.65 -1.81
C ARG A 41 6.06 3.73 -3.17
N THR A 42 5.50 4.89 -3.50
CA THR A 42 4.80 5.10 -4.79
C THR A 42 5.75 4.90 -5.97
N VAL A 43 6.94 5.50 -5.93
CA VAL A 43 7.95 5.40 -7.00
C VAL A 43 8.55 3.99 -7.09
N LEU A 44 8.88 3.38 -5.95
CA LEU A 44 9.40 2.01 -5.94
C LEU A 44 8.36 1.04 -6.51
N PHE A 45 7.10 1.18 -6.11
CA PHE A 45 6.04 0.31 -6.58
C PHE A 45 5.73 0.53 -8.07
N SER A 46 5.79 1.78 -8.56
CA SER A 46 5.60 2.04 -10.00
C SER A 46 6.67 1.38 -10.85
N ILE A 47 7.94 1.38 -10.41
CA ILE A 47 9.02 0.66 -11.08
C ILE A 47 8.72 -0.85 -11.12
N ILE A 48 8.32 -1.44 -9.99
CA ILE A 48 7.99 -2.88 -9.92
C ILE A 48 6.83 -3.21 -10.86
N CYS A 49 5.73 -2.47 -10.82
CA CYS A 49 4.58 -2.69 -11.70
C CYS A 49 4.96 -2.57 -13.18
N ASN A 50 5.74 -1.54 -13.54
CA ASN A 50 6.17 -1.33 -14.92
C ASN A 50 7.13 -2.41 -15.43
N GLN A 51 7.85 -3.10 -14.54
CA GLN A 51 8.71 -4.24 -14.86
C GLN A 51 7.95 -5.58 -14.96
N ASN A 52 6.73 -5.65 -14.41
CA ASN A 52 5.92 -6.86 -14.32
C ASN A 52 4.53 -6.63 -14.93
N LYS A 53 4.48 -6.03 -16.13
CA LYS A 53 3.23 -5.56 -16.77
C LYS A 53 2.22 -6.67 -17.07
N ASP A 54 2.69 -7.90 -17.19
CA ASP A 54 1.90 -9.11 -17.44
C ASP A 54 1.05 -9.52 -16.22
N ILE A 55 1.48 -9.17 -15.02
CA ILE A 55 0.75 -9.42 -13.77
C ILE A 55 0.26 -8.13 -13.08
N ALA A 56 0.66 -6.97 -13.57
CA ALA A 56 0.28 -5.66 -13.02
C ALA A 56 -0.99 -5.09 -13.66
N TRP A 57 -1.72 -4.30 -12.88
CA TRP A 57 -2.93 -3.61 -13.33
C TRP A 57 -3.17 -2.34 -12.51
N LYS A 58 -3.94 -1.40 -13.07
CA LYS A 58 -4.45 -0.22 -12.36
C LYS A 58 -5.94 -0.01 -12.61
N SER A 59 -6.65 0.60 -11.66
CA SER A 59 -8.07 0.90 -11.76
C SER A 59 -8.41 2.16 -10.98
N LYS A 60 -9.32 2.97 -11.52
CA LYS A 60 -9.93 4.12 -10.82
C LYS A 60 -11.13 3.73 -9.95
N LYS A 61 -11.48 2.44 -9.93
CA LYS A 61 -12.65 1.89 -9.26
C LYS A 61 -12.28 0.67 -8.42
N HIS A 62 -12.88 0.54 -7.26
CA HIS A 62 -12.92 -0.71 -6.49
C HIS A 62 -13.74 -1.78 -7.21
N TYR A 63 -13.72 -2.98 -6.65
CA TYR A 63 -14.53 -4.10 -7.10
C TYR A 63 -16.03 -3.79 -7.04
N ASP A 64 -16.49 -3.24 -5.92
CA ASP A 64 -17.89 -2.93 -5.64
C ASP A 64 -18.07 -1.43 -5.41
N GLU A 65 -18.17 -0.67 -6.49
CA GLU A 65 -18.34 0.78 -6.43
C GLU A 65 -19.68 1.24 -5.81
N VAL A 66 -20.64 0.33 -5.63
CA VAL A 66 -21.93 0.67 -5.03
C VAL A 66 -21.81 0.68 -3.51
N ASN A 67 -21.12 -0.31 -2.93
CA ASN A 67 -21.00 -0.46 -1.48
C ASN A 67 -19.67 0.08 -0.93
N ASP A 68 -18.62 0.14 -1.75
CA ASP A 68 -17.27 0.59 -1.39
C ASP A 68 -16.67 1.43 -2.53
N PRO A 69 -17.14 2.68 -2.73
CA PRO A 69 -16.64 3.54 -3.80
C PRO A 69 -15.17 3.92 -3.59
N MET A 70 -14.44 4.12 -4.68
CA MET A 70 -13.05 4.62 -4.64
C MET A 70 -12.92 5.91 -3.81
N PHE A 71 -11.81 6.02 -3.07
CA PHE A 71 -11.51 7.22 -2.30
C PHE A 71 -11.23 8.41 -3.21
N ASN A 72 -11.80 9.57 -2.85
CA ASN A 72 -11.65 10.80 -3.63
C ASN A 72 -10.17 11.16 -3.86
N GLY A 73 -9.79 11.27 -5.14
CA GLY A 73 -8.45 11.65 -5.56
C GLY A 73 -7.44 10.51 -5.58
N ASP A 74 -7.90 9.26 -5.44
CA ASP A 74 -7.05 8.06 -5.43
C ASP A 74 -7.42 7.12 -6.57
N PHE A 75 -6.51 6.20 -6.87
CA PHE A 75 -6.74 5.02 -7.69
C PHE A 75 -6.05 3.84 -7.01
N VAL A 76 -6.35 2.62 -7.46
CA VAL A 76 -5.71 1.41 -6.98
C VAL A 76 -4.86 0.79 -8.08
N VAL A 77 -3.68 0.33 -7.69
CA VAL A 77 -2.74 -0.38 -8.54
C VAL A 77 -2.26 -1.63 -7.81
N GLY A 78 -2.12 -2.73 -8.54
CA GLY A 78 -1.76 -4.00 -7.94
C GLY A 78 -1.08 -4.97 -8.88
N LEU A 79 -0.71 -6.10 -8.29
CA LEU A 79 -0.08 -7.26 -8.92
C LEU A 79 -0.91 -8.50 -8.59
N ASN A 80 -1.13 -9.36 -9.58
CA ASN A 80 -1.63 -10.72 -9.38
C ASN A 80 -0.44 -11.63 -9.08
N THR A 81 -0.02 -11.70 -7.81
CA THR A 81 1.14 -12.51 -7.42
C THR A 81 0.76 -13.98 -7.23
N PRO A 82 1.73 -14.92 -7.21
CA PRO A 82 1.45 -16.33 -6.93
C PRO A 82 0.71 -16.60 -5.62
N GLU A 83 0.95 -15.79 -4.58
CA GLU A 83 0.33 -15.89 -3.25
C GLU A 83 -0.92 -15.01 -3.08
N GLY A 84 -1.44 -14.46 -4.19
CA GLY A 84 -2.64 -13.63 -4.22
C GLY A 84 -2.38 -12.18 -4.64
N ILE A 85 -3.39 -11.34 -4.49
CA ILE A 85 -3.31 -9.95 -4.96
C ILE A 85 -2.58 -9.09 -3.94
N MET A 86 -1.67 -8.26 -4.41
CA MET A 86 -1.09 -7.18 -3.63
C MET A 86 -1.39 -5.86 -4.34
N SER A 87 -1.89 -4.87 -3.59
CA SER A 87 -2.32 -3.58 -4.15
C SER A 87 -2.12 -2.42 -3.18
N TYR A 88 -2.07 -1.21 -3.73
CA TYR A 88 -2.03 0.04 -2.99
C TYR A 88 -3.00 1.06 -3.57
N HIS A 89 -3.59 1.87 -2.69
CA HIS A 89 -4.19 3.15 -3.06
C HIS A 89 -3.13 4.23 -3.24
N ILE A 90 -3.13 4.87 -4.40
CA ILE A 90 -2.18 5.90 -4.78
C ILE A 90 -2.94 7.16 -5.24
N LYS A 91 -2.40 8.35 -4.95
CA LYS A 91 -2.99 9.62 -5.40
C LYS A 91 -3.02 9.68 -6.93
N LEU A 92 -4.15 10.11 -7.49
CA LEU A 92 -4.39 10.19 -8.93
C LEU A 92 -3.34 11.03 -9.68
N MET A 93 -2.71 12.01 -9.03
CA MET A 93 -1.61 12.79 -9.60
C MET A 93 -0.38 11.95 -10.02
N TYR A 94 -0.25 10.72 -9.50
CA TYR A 94 0.82 9.78 -9.85
C TYR A 94 0.38 8.72 -10.86
N TRP A 95 -0.83 8.83 -11.42
CA TRP A 95 -1.40 7.85 -12.36
C TRP A 95 -0.46 7.49 -13.52
N ASP A 96 0.22 8.49 -14.07
CA ASP A 96 1.10 8.35 -15.23
C ASP A 96 2.48 7.74 -14.88
N LEU A 97 2.82 7.56 -13.59
CA LEU A 97 4.00 6.78 -13.19
C LEU A 97 3.80 5.28 -13.47
N PHE A 98 2.55 4.83 -13.57
CA PHE A 98 2.19 3.42 -13.73
C PHE A 98 1.75 3.16 -15.17
N ASP A 99 2.70 2.73 -16.00
CA ASP A 99 2.48 2.34 -17.38
C ASP A 99 2.12 0.86 -17.47
N VAL A 100 0.96 0.53 -16.91
CA VAL A 100 0.40 -0.83 -16.82
C VAL A 100 -1.06 -0.84 -17.29
N PRO A 101 -1.61 -2.01 -17.68
CA PRO A 101 -2.99 -2.11 -18.14
C PRO A 101 -4.01 -1.51 -17.15
N GLU A 102 -4.90 -0.66 -17.66
CA GLU A 102 -6.08 -0.19 -16.92
C GLU A 102 -7.19 -1.25 -17.03
N ILE A 103 -7.76 -1.64 -15.90
CA ILE A 103 -8.92 -2.53 -15.83
C ILE A 103 -10.15 -1.76 -15.34
N PRO A 104 -11.38 -2.17 -15.72
CA PRO A 104 -12.59 -1.42 -15.37
C PRO A 104 -12.83 -1.27 -13.87
N ASN A 105 -12.50 -2.32 -13.11
CA ASN A 105 -12.68 -2.42 -11.66
C ASN A 105 -11.51 -3.21 -11.08
N ALA A 106 -11.07 -2.83 -9.88
CA ALA A 106 -10.10 -3.61 -9.14
C ALA A 106 -10.69 -4.98 -8.76
N PRO A 107 -9.86 -6.02 -8.60
CA PRO A 107 -10.34 -7.28 -8.05
C PRO A 107 -10.82 -7.10 -6.60
N LYS A 108 -11.65 -8.04 -6.14
CA LYS A 108 -12.17 -8.02 -4.77
C LYS A 108 -11.03 -8.13 -3.76
N TYR A 109 -11.00 -7.21 -2.79
CA TYR A 109 -10.08 -7.28 -1.66
C TYR A 109 -10.44 -8.46 -0.75
N ASP A 110 -9.45 -9.26 -0.38
CA ASP A 110 -9.61 -10.46 0.43
C ASP A 110 -9.22 -10.27 1.90
N GLY A 111 -8.87 -9.05 2.31
CA GLY A 111 -8.57 -8.73 3.71
C GLY A 111 -7.11 -8.91 4.14
N TYR A 112 -6.16 -9.05 3.19
CA TYR A 112 -4.75 -9.28 3.53
C TYR A 112 -4.15 -8.18 4.43
N THR A 113 -3.34 -8.59 5.39
CA THR A 113 -2.59 -7.72 6.30
C THR A 113 -1.39 -7.06 5.60
N PRO A 114 -0.81 -5.98 6.16
CA PRO A 114 0.42 -5.40 5.63
C PRO A 114 1.58 -6.40 5.51
N ASP A 115 1.67 -7.37 6.41
CA ASP A 115 2.70 -8.42 6.37
C ASP A 115 2.46 -9.42 5.23
N GLU A 116 1.20 -9.83 5.02
CA GLU A 116 0.82 -10.66 3.87
C GLU A 116 1.06 -9.94 2.54
N ALA A 117 0.86 -8.62 2.49
CA ALA A 117 1.19 -7.82 1.30
C ALA A 117 2.68 -7.95 0.93
N LEU A 118 3.57 -7.97 1.93
CA LEU A 118 5.02 -8.15 1.71
C LEU A 118 5.34 -9.57 1.25
N LEU A 119 4.69 -10.60 1.82
CA LEU A 119 4.85 -11.98 1.36
C LEU A 119 4.42 -12.13 -0.10
N ARG A 120 3.25 -11.58 -0.45
CA ARG A 120 2.74 -11.57 -1.83
C ARG A 120 3.71 -10.86 -2.77
N LEU A 121 4.21 -9.68 -2.41
CA LEU A 121 5.17 -8.96 -3.22
C LEU A 121 6.46 -9.77 -3.45
N ARG A 122 7.00 -10.44 -2.43
CA ARG A 122 8.22 -11.25 -2.59
C ARG A 122 8.00 -12.51 -3.44
N SER A 123 6.78 -13.06 -3.44
CA SER A 123 6.43 -14.26 -4.23
C SER A 123 6.58 -14.11 -5.74
N ILE A 124 6.76 -12.88 -6.26
CA ILE A 124 7.06 -12.66 -7.68
C ILE A 124 8.50 -13.05 -8.06
N LEU A 125 9.38 -13.30 -7.08
CA LEU A 125 10.78 -13.65 -7.34
C LEU A 125 10.96 -15.18 -7.54
N PRO A 126 11.72 -15.62 -8.57
CA PRO A 126 11.79 -17.02 -8.97
C PRO A 126 12.45 -18.00 -7.98
N ASN A 127 13.15 -17.51 -6.94
CA ASN A 127 13.87 -18.34 -5.96
C ASN A 127 13.66 -17.86 -4.52
N ASP A 128 12.49 -17.33 -4.20
CA ASP A 128 12.26 -16.85 -2.84
C ASP A 128 12.23 -18.03 -1.86
N ASN A 129 13.32 -18.21 -1.09
CA ASN A 129 13.36 -19.15 0.02
C ASN A 129 12.27 -18.71 1.02
N GLN A 130 11.10 -19.35 0.97
CA GLN A 130 9.93 -19.01 1.77
C GLN A 130 10.22 -18.97 3.29
N GLU A 131 11.31 -19.60 3.75
CA GLU A 131 11.78 -19.53 5.13
C GLU A 131 12.36 -18.16 5.52
N LEU A 132 13.10 -17.48 4.63
CA LEU A 132 13.66 -16.15 4.91
C LEU A 132 12.57 -15.07 5.01
N SER A 133 11.49 -15.21 4.23
CA SER A 133 10.30 -14.33 4.26
C SER A 133 9.58 -14.41 5.60
N LYS A 134 9.38 -15.62 6.12
CA LYS A 134 8.72 -15.86 7.41
C LYS A 134 9.52 -15.26 8.57
N ASN A 135 10.85 -15.36 8.52
CA ASN A 135 11.73 -14.83 9.56
C ASN A 135 11.78 -13.29 9.60
N LEU A 136 11.63 -12.60 8.47
CA LEU A 136 11.60 -11.13 8.41
C LEU A 136 10.33 -10.53 9.07
N ILE A 137 9.22 -11.27 9.03
CA ILE A 137 7.93 -10.86 9.62
C ILE A 137 7.91 -11.18 11.13
N LEU A 138 8.49 -12.31 11.54
CA LEU A 138 8.54 -12.72 12.94
C LEU A 138 9.49 -11.89 13.81
N SER A 139 10.49 -11.21 13.22
CA SER A 139 11.47 -10.41 13.97
C SER A 139 10.97 -9.03 14.42
N LYS A 140 9.72 -8.66 14.08
CA LYS A 140 9.07 -7.40 14.49
C LYS A 140 8.10 -7.55 15.66
N LYS A 141 8.00 -8.73 16.28
CA LYS A 141 7.23 -8.98 17.51
C LYS A 141 8.11 -8.93 18.74
#